data_AF-A0A1J4WEW4-F1
#
_entry.id   AF-A0A1J4WEW4-F1
#
_cell.length_a   1.000
_cell.length_b   1.000
_cell.length_c   1.000
_cell.angle_alpha   90.00
_cell.angle_beta   90.00
_cell.angle_gamma   90.00
#
_symmetry.space_group_name_H-M   'P 1'
#
loop_
_entity.id
_entity.type
_entity.pdbx_description
1 polymer ?
#
loop_
_entity_poly.entity_id
_entity_poly.type
_entity_poly.pdbx_seq_one_letter_code
_entity_poly.pdbx_strand_id
1 'polypeptide(L)'
;MHWVNKTPVTKDQVKQEILDLSLFEDKTYGQAFDRAAADAIKMFKDYFNYENVFVRSGISTKDIKKEILAGRLVIVPLNGQILKNPFYTPPGPEHHMLVVIGYDAKTNEFITNDVGTRHGEKYRYAEARLQASLQDYPTGNDLPSIPGQTAMIVVMPK
;
A
#
# COMPACT_ATOMS: atom_id res chain seq x y z
N MET A 1 6.11 -7.60 -10.64
CA MET A 1 6.29 -6.23 -11.22
C MET A 1 5.46 -5.96 -12.49
N HIS A 2 4.26 -6.52 -12.61
CA HIS A 2 3.50 -6.48 -13.87
C HIS A 2 2.97 -5.09 -14.24
N TRP A 3 2.60 -4.25 -13.27
CA TRP A 3 2.17 -2.87 -13.51
C TRP A 3 3.25 -2.05 -14.23
N VAL A 4 4.51 -2.14 -13.76
CA VAL A 4 5.67 -1.46 -14.37
C VAL A 4 5.93 -1.95 -15.79
N ASN A 5 5.86 -3.26 -16.01
CA ASN A 5 6.18 -3.87 -17.31
C ASN A 5 4.98 -3.92 -18.28
N LYS A 6 3.78 -3.49 -17.85
CA LYS A 6 2.52 -3.55 -18.63
C LYS A 6 2.21 -4.94 -19.20
N THR A 7 2.55 -5.97 -18.44
CA THR A 7 2.33 -7.36 -18.81
C THR A 7 1.06 -7.89 -18.16
N PRO A 8 0.25 -8.72 -18.85
CA PRO A 8 -0.91 -9.38 -18.25
C PRO A 8 -0.47 -10.40 -17.19
N VAL A 9 -1.42 -10.80 -16.34
CA VAL A 9 -1.23 -11.82 -15.29
C VAL A 9 -2.40 -12.79 -15.25
N THR A 10 -2.13 -14.04 -14.88
CA THR A 10 -3.18 -15.01 -14.52
C THR A 10 -3.26 -15.18 -13.00
N LYS A 11 -4.37 -15.71 -12.51
CA LYS A 11 -4.55 -15.97 -11.07
C LYS A 11 -3.49 -16.94 -10.52
N ASP A 12 -3.15 -17.98 -11.28
CA ASP A 12 -2.17 -18.97 -10.85
C ASP A 12 -0.75 -18.39 -10.81
N GLN A 13 -0.41 -17.53 -11.78
CA GLN A 13 0.86 -16.80 -11.78
C GLN A 13 0.97 -15.89 -10.55
N VAL A 14 -0.04 -15.05 -10.30
CA VAL A 14 -0.04 -14.13 -9.15
C VAL A 14 0.01 -14.91 -7.83
N LYS A 15 -0.72 -16.02 -7.72
CA LYS A 15 -0.66 -16.88 -6.54
C LYS A 15 0.75 -17.40 -6.29
N GLN A 16 1.42 -17.90 -7.34
CA GLN A 16 2.78 -18.41 -7.20
C GLN A 16 3.75 -17.28 -6.82
N GLU A 17 3.65 -16.11 -7.45
CA GLU A 17 4.49 -14.96 -7.14
C GLU A 17 4.34 -14.46 -5.69
N ILE A 18 3.11 -14.49 -5.14
CA ILE A 18 2.87 -14.15 -3.74
C ILE A 18 3.52 -15.17 -2.80
N LEU A 19 3.43 -16.47 -3.11
CA LEU A 19 4.07 -17.52 -2.31
C LEU A 19 5.59 -17.41 -2.36
N ASP A 20 6.16 -17.16 -3.54
CA ASP A 20 7.61 -17.00 -3.72
C ASP A 20 8.13 -15.76 -2.97
N LEU A 21 7.39 -14.65 -3.02
CA LEU A 21 7.71 -13.45 -2.27
C LEU A 21 7.62 -13.70 -0.76
N SER A 22 6.59 -14.38 -0.28
CA SER A 22 6.44 -14.73 1.15
C SER A 22 7.59 -15.61 1.64
N LEU A 23 8.02 -16.60 0.84
CA LEU A 23 9.18 -17.43 1.15
C LEU A 23 10.49 -16.65 1.15
N PHE A 24 10.63 -15.68 0.23
CA PHE A 24 11.79 -14.80 0.21
C PHE A 24 11.83 -13.90 1.46
N GLU A 25 10.70 -13.32 1.85
CA GLU A 25 10.59 -12.48 3.04
C GLU A 25 10.96 -13.24 4.31
N ASP A 26 10.41 -14.45 4.49
CA ASP A 26 10.70 -15.30 5.64
C ASP A 26 12.20 -15.63 5.76
N LYS A 27 12.82 -16.00 4.63
CA LYS A 27 14.26 -16.33 4.58
C LYS A 27 15.18 -15.14 4.80
N THR A 28 14.79 -13.96 4.30
CA THR A 28 15.69 -12.79 4.23
C THR A 28 15.54 -11.89 5.45
N TYR A 29 14.32 -11.75 5.96
CA TYR A 29 13.98 -10.78 7.00
C TYR A 29 13.40 -11.43 8.27
N GLY A 30 13.25 -12.76 8.29
CA GLY A 30 12.55 -13.48 9.34
C GLY A 30 11.03 -13.37 9.20
N GLN A 31 10.31 -13.61 10.30
CA GLN A 31 8.85 -13.73 10.31
C GLN A 31 8.12 -12.57 9.60
N ALA A 32 6.95 -12.90 9.05
CA ALA A 32 6.04 -11.97 8.38
C ALA A 32 5.38 -11.01 9.40
N PHE A 33 6.13 -9.99 9.80
CA PHE A 33 5.64 -8.88 10.61
C PHE A 33 5.05 -7.76 9.75
N ASP A 34 4.25 -6.90 10.36
CA ASP A 34 3.94 -5.59 9.80
C ASP A 34 5.25 -4.86 9.47
N ARG A 35 5.31 -4.22 8.30
CA ARG A 35 6.49 -3.49 7.83
C ARG A 35 6.17 -2.02 7.60
N ALA A 36 6.99 -1.15 8.18
CA ALA A 36 7.01 0.26 7.86
C ALA A 36 7.25 0.48 6.37
N ALA A 37 6.79 1.60 5.82
CA ALA A 37 7.04 1.93 4.41
C ALA A 37 8.54 1.91 4.06
N ALA A 38 9.40 2.35 4.98
CA ALA A 38 10.85 2.37 4.85
C ALA A 38 11.51 0.97 4.77
N ASP A 39 10.85 -0.07 5.30
CA ASP A 39 11.31 -1.45 5.20
C ASP A 39 10.65 -2.19 4.03
N ALA A 40 9.37 -1.93 3.78
CA ALA A 40 8.63 -2.53 2.66
C ALA A 40 9.25 -2.17 1.28
N ILE A 41 9.85 -0.97 1.14
CA ILE A 41 10.58 -0.61 -0.09
C ILE A 41 11.75 -1.56 -0.41
N LYS A 42 12.36 -2.22 0.59
CA LYS A 42 13.48 -3.15 0.37
C LYS A 42 13.09 -4.32 -0.53
N MET A 43 11.84 -4.79 -0.47
CA MET A 43 11.34 -5.86 -1.35
C MET A 43 11.42 -5.48 -2.84
N PHE A 44 11.21 -4.21 -3.18
CA PHE A 44 11.35 -3.75 -4.56
C PHE A 44 12.78 -3.92 -5.06
N LYS A 45 13.77 -3.69 -4.20
CA LYS A 45 15.17 -3.79 -4.55
C LYS A 45 15.66 -5.23 -4.49
N ASP A 46 15.44 -5.87 -3.35
CA ASP A 46 16.08 -7.14 -3.03
C ASP A 46 15.43 -8.33 -3.74
N TYR A 47 14.11 -8.29 -3.96
CA TYR A 47 13.38 -9.34 -4.68
C TYR A 47 13.13 -8.99 -6.14
N PHE A 48 12.62 -7.77 -6.38
CA PHE A 48 12.21 -7.37 -7.74
C PHE A 48 13.31 -6.69 -8.57
N ASN A 49 14.49 -6.43 -7.99
CA ASN A 49 15.59 -5.71 -8.62
C ASN A 49 15.13 -4.40 -9.29
N TYR A 50 14.33 -3.62 -8.55
CA TYR A 50 13.66 -2.42 -9.01
C TYR A 50 14.05 -1.19 -8.18
N GLU A 51 14.86 -0.32 -8.79
CA GLU A 51 15.39 0.88 -8.13
C GLU A 51 14.53 2.14 -8.34
N ASN A 52 13.61 2.14 -9.31
CA ASN A 52 12.82 3.32 -9.67
C ASN A 52 11.60 3.48 -8.74
N VAL A 53 11.87 3.49 -7.43
CA VAL A 53 10.93 3.52 -6.32
C VAL A 53 11.51 4.34 -5.16
N PHE A 54 10.67 5.10 -4.45
CA PHE A 54 11.12 5.86 -3.27
C PHE A 54 10.04 5.94 -2.19
N VAL A 55 10.46 6.20 -0.96
CA VAL A 55 9.58 6.52 0.18
C VAL A 55 9.59 8.03 0.41
N ARG A 56 8.41 8.60 0.68
CA ARG A 56 8.29 9.97 1.21
C ARG A 56 7.52 9.93 2.52
N SER A 57 8.09 10.52 3.57
CA SER A 57 7.45 10.70 4.88
C SER A 57 6.81 12.09 5.00
N GLY A 58 5.91 12.27 5.98
CA GLY A 58 5.28 13.56 6.25
C GLY A 58 4.33 14.01 5.13
N ILE A 59 3.59 13.06 4.58
CA ILE A 59 2.72 13.25 3.40
C ILE A 59 1.27 13.52 3.77
N SER A 60 0.55 14.06 2.79
CA SER A 60 -0.90 14.28 2.78
C SER A 60 -1.55 13.71 1.52
N THR A 61 -2.88 13.71 1.44
CA THR A 61 -3.63 13.35 0.22
C THR A 61 -3.31 14.24 -0.97
N LYS A 62 -2.83 15.47 -0.74
CA LYS A 62 -2.33 16.35 -1.80
C LYS A 62 -1.09 15.76 -2.47
N ASP A 63 -0.18 15.20 -1.68
CA ASP A 63 1.03 14.56 -2.19
C ASP A 63 0.69 13.29 -2.97
N ILE A 64 -0.22 12.47 -2.45
CA ILE A 64 -0.73 11.27 -3.14
C ILE A 64 -1.33 11.65 -4.50
N LYS A 65 -2.20 12.67 -4.55
CA LYS A 65 -2.79 13.18 -5.80
C LYS A 65 -1.71 13.62 -6.80
N LYS A 66 -0.67 14.32 -6.34
CA LYS A 66 0.43 14.76 -7.20
C LYS A 66 1.14 13.59 -7.87
N GLU A 67 1.42 12.52 -7.13
CA GLU A 67 2.11 11.35 -7.67
C GLU A 67 1.21 10.55 -8.63
N ILE A 68 -0.08 10.41 -8.33
CA ILE A 68 -1.07 9.79 -9.23
C ILE A 68 -1.20 10.56 -10.55
N LEU A 69 -1.28 11.89 -10.48
CA LEU A 69 -1.33 12.75 -11.68
C LEU A 69 -0.07 12.65 -12.53
N ALA A 70 1.07 12.31 -11.92
CA ALA A 70 2.32 12.02 -12.62
C ALA A 70 2.38 10.60 -13.22
N GLY A 71 1.28 9.83 -13.17
CA GLY A 71 1.20 8.47 -13.71
C GLY A 71 1.95 7.43 -12.88
N ARG A 72 2.19 7.72 -11.59
CA ARG A 72 2.92 6.82 -10.67
C ARG A 72 1.94 6.01 -9.84
N LEU A 73 2.35 4.80 -9.46
CA LEU A 73 1.61 3.97 -8.51
C LEU A 73 2.02 4.34 -7.08
N VAL A 74 1.04 4.51 -6.20
CA VAL A 74 1.28 4.94 -4.82
C VAL A 74 0.75 3.86 -3.88
N ILE A 75 1.56 3.46 -2.91
CA ILE A 75 1.17 2.56 -1.82
C ILE A 75 1.28 3.36 -0.52
N VAL A 76 0.25 3.33 0.31
CA VAL A 76 0.21 4.10 1.55
C VAL A 76 -0.08 3.19 2.75
N PRO A 77 0.73 3.27 3.83
CA PRO A 77 0.35 2.73 5.12
C PRO A 77 -0.73 3.60 5.76
N LEU A 78 -1.66 2.93 6.43
CA LEU A 78 -2.80 3.55 7.06
C LEU A 78 -3.34 2.73 8.23
N ASN A 79 -4.22 3.36 8.99
CA ASN A 79 -5.04 2.72 10.00
C ASN A 79 -6.37 2.23 9.40
N GLY A 80 -6.53 0.91 9.30
CA GLY A 80 -7.70 0.28 8.69
C GLY A 80 -9.00 0.45 9.50
N GLN A 81 -8.92 0.66 10.81
CA GLN A 81 -10.09 0.95 11.64
C GLN A 81 -10.66 2.34 11.33
N ILE A 82 -9.81 3.32 10.98
CA ILE A 82 -10.23 4.67 10.58
C ILE A 82 -10.87 4.67 9.18
N LEU A 83 -10.42 3.77 8.28
CA LEU A 83 -11.03 3.61 6.95
C LEU A 83 -12.49 3.17 7.01
N LYS A 84 -12.91 2.50 8.08
CA LYS A 84 -14.29 2.04 8.28
C LYS A 84 -14.82 1.34 7.02
N ASN A 85 -14.01 0.47 6.42
CA ASN A 85 -14.45 -0.34 5.29
C ASN A 85 -15.46 -1.36 5.84
N PRO A 86 -16.72 -1.36 5.37
CA PRO A 86 -17.76 -2.28 5.86
C PRO A 86 -17.47 -3.75 5.54
N PHE A 87 -16.50 -4.02 4.67
CA PHE A 87 -16.08 -5.37 4.30
C PHE A 87 -14.91 -5.91 5.13
N TYR A 88 -14.37 -5.13 6.07
CA TYR A 88 -13.43 -5.65 7.06
C TYR A 88 -14.17 -6.36 8.18
N THR A 89 -13.57 -7.42 8.72
CA THR A 89 -13.99 -8.00 9.99
C THR A 89 -13.83 -6.94 11.07
N PRO A 90 -14.89 -6.54 11.81
CA PRO A 90 -14.78 -5.54 12.86
C PRO A 90 -13.72 -5.91 13.92
N PRO A 91 -12.92 -4.95 14.41
CA PRO A 91 -12.98 -3.50 14.16
C PRO A 91 -12.30 -3.03 12.85
N GLY A 92 -11.70 -3.93 12.10
CA GLY A 92 -10.76 -3.63 11.01
C GLY A 92 -9.31 -3.74 11.47
N PRO A 93 -8.35 -3.86 10.53
CA PRO A 93 -6.94 -4.00 10.87
C PRO A 93 -6.38 -2.68 11.42
N GLU A 94 -5.52 -2.77 12.45
CA GLU A 94 -4.83 -1.61 13.00
C GLU A 94 -3.81 -1.06 12.00
N HIS A 95 -3.03 -1.94 11.38
CA HIS A 95 -2.08 -1.62 10.34
C HIS A 95 -2.56 -2.17 9.00
N HIS A 96 -2.53 -1.35 7.95
CA HIS A 96 -2.88 -1.78 6.62
C HIS A 96 -2.11 -1.01 5.55
N MET A 97 -1.88 -1.66 4.41
CA MET A 97 -1.28 -1.05 3.22
C MET A 97 -2.29 -1.01 2.10
N LEU A 98 -2.41 0.15 1.46
CA LEU A 98 -3.38 0.35 0.39
C LEU A 98 -2.72 0.84 -0.89
N VAL A 99 -3.05 0.19 -2.01
CA VAL A 99 -2.60 0.61 -3.34
C VAL A 99 -3.58 1.63 -3.89
N VAL A 100 -3.12 2.85 -4.14
CA VAL A 100 -3.92 3.95 -4.72
C VAL A 100 -3.62 4.05 -6.21
N ILE A 101 -4.67 3.98 -7.02
CA ILE A 101 -4.57 3.90 -8.49
C ILE A 101 -5.26 5.07 -9.20
N GLY A 102 -5.99 5.91 -8.49
CA GLY A 102 -6.70 7.03 -9.10
C GLY A 102 -7.36 7.96 -8.08
N TYR A 103 -7.87 9.08 -8.57
CA TYR A 103 -8.64 10.05 -7.80
C TYR A 103 -9.77 10.62 -8.67
N ASP A 104 -10.96 10.72 -8.10
CA ASP A 104 -12.14 11.29 -8.73
C ASP A 104 -12.45 12.66 -8.10
N ALA A 105 -12.14 13.73 -8.84
CA ALA A 105 -12.34 15.09 -8.37
C ALA A 105 -13.83 15.50 -8.29
N LYS A 106 -14.75 14.77 -8.94
CA LYS A 106 -16.18 15.08 -8.87
C LYS A 106 -16.79 14.61 -7.55
N THR A 107 -16.33 13.46 -7.06
CA THR A 107 -16.83 12.85 -5.81
C THR A 107 -15.89 13.06 -4.63
N ASN A 108 -14.68 13.59 -4.84
CA ASN A 108 -13.61 13.70 -3.86
C ASN A 108 -13.22 12.35 -3.26
N GLU A 109 -13.02 11.35 -4.12
CA GLU A 109 -12.71 9.98 -3.71
C GLU A 109 -11.41 9.48 -4.34
N PHE A 110 -10.63 8.75 -3.56
CA PHE A 110 -9.56 7.91 -4.08
C PHE A 110 -10.10 6.57 -4.58
N ILE A 111 -9.54 6.11 -5.69
CA ILE A 111 -9.80 4.78 -6.24
C ILE A 111 -8.61 3.91 -5.89
N THR A 112 -8.88 2.76 -5.27
CA THR A 112 -7.86 1.92 -4.63
C THR A 112 -8.03 0.45 -5.00
N ASN A 113 -6.97 -0.32 -4.85
CA ASN A 113 -7.04 -1.78 -4.82
C ASN A 113 -6.70 -2.23 -3.40
N ASP A 114 -7.73 -2.64 -2.67
CA ASP A 114 -7.65 -2.98 -1.25
C ASP A 114 -7.50 -4.49 -1.02
N VAL A 115 -6.32 -4.94 -0.63
CA VAL A 115 -6.04 -6.36 -0.39
C VAL A 115 -6.61 -6.89 0.93
N GLY A 116 -7.14 -6.01 1.80
CA GLY A 116 -7.75 -6.38 3.08
C GLY A 116 -9.16 -6.95 2.94
N THR A 117 -9.70 -7.03 1.73
CA THR A 117 -11.03 -7.58 1.47
C THR A 117 -11.15 -8.16 0.06
N ARG A 118 -12.06 -9.13 -0.12
CA ARG A 118 -12.45 -9.63 -1.45
C ARG A 118 -13.21 -8.60 -2.31
N HIS A 119 -13.63 -7.48 -1.71
CA HIS A 119 -14.37 -6.39 -2.36
C HIS A 119 -13.47 -5.18 -2.69
N GLY A 120 -12.15 -5.37 -2.69
CA GLY A 120 -11.20 -4.27 -2.75
C GLY A 120 -10.85 -3.75 -4.14
N GLU A 121 -11.23 -4.44 -5.21
CA GLU A 121 -10.95 -3.97 -6.57
C GLU A 121 -11.66 -2.64 -6.84
N LYS A 122 -10.87 -1.60 -7.17
CA LYS A 122 -11.37 -0.24 -7.44
C LYS A 122 -12.27 0.30 -6.32
N TYR A 123 -12.06 -0.17 -5.09
CA TYR A 123 -12.81 0.33 -3.93
C TYR A 123 -12.51 1.81 -3.72
N ARG A 124 -13.55 2.57 -3.33
CA ARG A 124 -13.50 4.02 -3.23
C ARG A 124 -13.50 4.48 -1.78
N TYR A 125 -12.57 5.36 -1.46
CA TYR A 125 -12.50 6.01 -0.15
C TYR A 125 -12.62 7.52 -0.32
N ALA A 126 -13.50 8.15 0.46
CA ALA A 126 -13.57 9.60 0.54
C ALA A 126 -12.21 10.19 0.95
N GLU A 127 -11.79 11.28 0.30
CA GLU A 127 -10.50 11.92 0.56
C GLU A 127 -10.28 12.23 2.03
N ALA A 128 -11.29 12.80 2.70
CA ALA A 128 -11.20 13.14 4.12
C ALA A 128 -10.96 11.90 4.99
N ARG A 129 -11.56 10.75 4.63
CA ARG A 129 -11.37 9.50 5.36
C ARG A 129 -9.99 8.92 5.12
N LEU A 130 -9.53 8.90 3.86
CA LEU A 130 -8.19 8.43 3.54
C LEU A 130 -7.14 9.30 4.24
N GLN A 131 -7.26 10.63 4.18
CA GLN A 131 -6.39 11.57 4.89
C GLN A 131 -6.33 11.28 6.39
N ALA A 132 -7.47 11.06 7.03
CA ALA A 132 -7.53 10.78 8.46
C ALA A 132 -6.93 9.41 8.82
N SER A 133 -6.94 8.45 7.89
CA SER A 133 -6.37 7.12 8.10
C SER A 133 -4.86 7.06 7.85
N LEU A 134 -4.24 8.05 7.21
CA LEU A 134 -2.81 8.01 6.90
C LEU A 134 -2.00 7.85 8.19
N GLN A 135 -1.29 6.73 8.28
CA GLN A 135 -0.51 6.37 9.46
C GLN A 135 0.50 5.29 9.07
N ASP A 136 1.79 5.64 9.10
CA ASP A 136 2.88 4.67 9.05
C ASP A 136 3.07 4.03 10.43
N TYR A 137 3.61 2.83 10.44
CA TYR A 137 3.75 2.01 11.63
C TYR A 137 5.13 1.35 11.66
N PRO A 138 5.72 1.13 12.85
CA PRO A 138 7.03 0.51 12.96
C PRO A 138 6.99 -0.95 12.50
N THR A 139 8.11 -1.41 11.92
CA THR A 139 8.28 -2.81 11.58
C THR A 139 8.35 -3.66 12.84
N GLY A 140 7.48 -4.67 12.96
CA GLY A 140 7.46 -5.58 14.10
C GLY A 140 6.09 -6.17 14.38
N ASN A 141 6.01 -7.01 15.41
CA ASN A 141 4.77 -7.66 15.79
C ASN A 141 3.94 -6.77 16.72
N ASP A 142 2.77 -6.31 16.25
CA ASP A 142 1.80 -5.55 17.04
C ASP A 142 2.40 -4.32 17.75
N LEU A 143 3.39 -3.69 17.13
CA LEU A 143 4.02 -2.50 17.67
C LEU A 143 3.11 -1.28 17.47
N PRO A 144 2.86 -0.47 18.49
CA PRO A 144 1.93 0.64 18.36
C PRO A 144 2.43 1.67 17.34
N SER A 145 1.52 2.10 16.47
CA SER A 145 1.76 3.23 15.57
C SER A 145 2.03 4.52 16.34
N ILE A 146 2.94 5.35 15.83
CA ILE A 146 3.21 6.69 16.39
C ILE A 146 2.28 7.70 15.70
N PRO A 147 1.41 8.43 16.43
CA PRO A 147 0.50 9.40 15.83
C PRO A 147 1.25 10.45 15.00
N GLY A 148 0.71 10.76 13.82
CA GLY A 148 1.24 11.80 12.94
C GLY A 148 2.41 11.37 12.05
N GLN A 149 2.91 10.14 12.17
CA GLN A 149 3.82 9.59 11.16
C GLN A 149 3.02 9.13 9.95
N THR A 150 3.27 9.75 8.80
CA THR A 150 2.65 9.35 7.53
C THR A 150 3.76 9.08 6.51
N ALA A 151 3.52 8.13 5.62
CA ALA A 151 4.43 7.82 4.54
C ALA A 151 3.67 7.42 3.28
N MET A 152 4.40 7.36 2.16
CA MET A 152 3.95 6.70 0.95
C MET A 152 5.16 6.08 0.25
N ILE A 153 4.95 4.94 -0.40
CA ILE A 153 5.86 4.35 -1.35
C ILE A 153 5.38 4.73 -2.75
N VAL A 154 6.27 5.31 -3.55
CA VAL A 154 5.97 5.74 -4.92
C VAL A 154 6.76 4.87 -5.88
N VAL A 155 6.03 4.14 -6.72
CA VAL A 155 6.58 3.28 -7.77
C VAL A 155 6.42 4.01 -9.10
N MET A 156 7.55 4.38 -9.71
CA MET A 156 7.54 5.03 -11.01
C MET A 156 7.34 3.98 -12.11
N PRO A 157 6.77 4.29 -13.27
CA PRO A 157 6.80 3.40 -14.44
C PRO A 157 8.20 3.41 -15.11
N LYS A 158 8.44 2.45 -16.01
CA LYS A 158 9.59 2.48 -16.92
C LYS A 158 9.38 3.48 -18.05
#